data_AF-A0A636GFM1-F1
#
_entry.id   AF-A0A636GFM1-F1
#
_cell.length_a   1.000
_cell.length_b   1.000
_cell.length_c   1.000
_cell.angle_alpha   90.00
_cell.angle_beta   90.00
_cell.angle_gamma   90.00
#
_symmetry.space_group_name_H-M   'P 1'
#
loop_
_entity.id
_entity.type
_entity.pdbx_description
1 polymer ?
#
loop_
_entity_poly.entity_id
_entity_poly.type
_entity_poly.pdbx_seq_one_letter_code
_entity_poly.pdbx_strand_id
1 'polypeptide(L)'
;MRNETKEAMHLFLGGRCYTAENLERDYLSEVAGYSDDCWEAPQRAARLAAAVKRYKTSEMLRFIFATVAYDPDPDLTPLAVKRLCRALFGRTGSQWLIVEIFGEKGRQHRSDDSNPEAVEKIAARYRHEAGLHWSATLAEIERVKRIYQAKIKASRKDGD
;
A
#
# COMPACT_ATOMS: atom_id res chain seq x y z
N MET A 1 8.23 1.62 -20.96
CA MET A 1 7.87 2.49 -19.82
C MET A 1 7.86 3.94 -20.26
N ARG A 2 6.67 4.55 -20.26
CA ARG A 2 6.41 5.98 -20.53
C ARG A 2 7.18 6.89 -19.56
N ASN A 3 7.43 8.14 -19.97
CA ASN A 3 8.19 9.09 -19.13
C ASN A 3 7.42 9.45 -17.86
N GLU A 4 6.11 9.66 -17.96
CA GLU A 4 5.23 9.95 -16.83
C GLU A 4 5.24 8.82 -15.81
N THR A 5 5.27 7.57 -16.28
CA THR A 5 5.38 6.37 -15.43
C THR A 5 6.74 6.32 -14.71
N LYS A 6 7.83 6.71 -15.38
CA LYS A 6 9.16 6.79 -14.75
C LYS A 6 9.21 7.86 -13.67
N GLU A 7 8.66 9.04 -13.91
CA GLU A 7 8.57 10.12 -12.92
C GLU A 7 7.72 9.71 -11.71
N ALA A 8 6.56 9.09 -11.95
CA ALA A 8 5.73 8.53 -10.90
C ALA A 8 6.47 7.46 -10.08
N MET A 9 7.22 6.58 -10.74
CA MET A 9 8.04 5.57 -10.08
C MET A 9 9.16 6.21 -9.25
N HIS A 10 9.84 7.23 -9.78
CA HIS A 10 10.88 7.96 -9.06
C HIS A 10 10.32 8.67 -7.82
N LEU A 11 9.15 9.33 -7.94
CA LEU A 11 8.46 9.95 -6.81
C LEU A 11 8.03 8.92 -5.76
N PHE A 12 7.57 7.75 -6.19
CA PHE A 12 7.21 6.65 -5.30
C PHE A 12 8.42 6.14 -4.52
N LEU A 13 9.48 5.75 -5.22
CA LEU A 13 10.71 5.20 -4.62
C LEU A 13 11.48 6.25 -3.81
N GLY A 14 11.40 7.53 -4.19
CA GLY A 14 12.10 8.66 -3.55
C GLY A 14 11.51 9.12 -2.21
N GLY A 15 10.55 8.39 -1.63
CA GLY A 15 10.10 8.63 -0.26
C GLY A 15 8.60 8.50 -0.01
N ARG A 16 7.79 8.09 -1.00
CA ARG A 16 6.36 7.79 -0.81
C ARG A 16 6.08 6.30 -0.61
N CYS A 17 7.03 5.44 -0.96
CA CYS A 17 7.00 4.03 -0.66
C CYS A 17 7.05 3.81 0.86
N TYR A 18 6.04 3.12 1.37
CA TYR A 18 5.95 2.74 2.77
C TYR A 18 6.27 1.24 2.89
N THR A 19 7.38 0.91 3.56
CA THR A 19 7.93 -0.45 3.62
C THR A 19 7.48 -1.22 4.87
N ALA A 20 7.88 -2.49 4.97
CA ALA A 20 7.65 -3.30 6.15
C ALA A 20 8.38 -2.74 7.39
N GLU A 21 9.57 -2.17 7.20
CA GLU A 21 10.32 -1.50 8.28
C GLU A 21 9.58 -0.25 8.77
N ASN A 22 8.92 0.50 7.88
CA ASN A 22 8.07 1.61 8.30
C ASN A 22 6.87 1.12 9.12
N LEU A 23 6.23 0.02 8.67
CA LEU A 23 5.11 -0.59 9.39
C LEU A 23 5.54 -1.03 10.79
N GLU A 24 6.65 -1.75 10.90
CA GLU A 24 7.18 -2.21 12.17
C GLU A 24 7.51 -1.04 13.09
N ARG A 25 8.19 0.00 12.58
CA ARG A 25 8.49 1.21 13.37
C ARG A 25 7.23 1.87 13.91
N ASP A 26 6.19 2.04 13.09
CA ASP A 26 4.93 2.64 13.54
C ASP A 26 4.26 1.76 14.61
N TYR A 27 4.27 0.43 14.47
CA TYR A 27 3.78 -0.48 15.50
C TYR A 27 4.59 -0.39 16.80
N LEU A 28 5.91 -0.32 16.72
CA LEU A 28 6.79 -0.18 17.89
C LEU A 28 6.62 1.17 18.59
N SER A 29 6.35 2.24 17.84
CA SER A 29 6.08 3.56 18.44
C SER A 29 4.84 3.53 19.35
N GLU A 30 3.82 2.74 19.01
CA GLU A 30 2.62 2.55 19.84
C GLU A 30 2.87 1.68 21.08
N VAL A 31 3.94 0.88 21.10
CA VAL A 31 4.39 0.15 22.31
C VAL A 31 5.03 1.13 23.28
N ALA A 32 5.89 2.03 22.80
CA ALA A 32 6.59 2.99 23.66
C ALA A 32 5.63 3.96 24.37
N GLY A 33 4.51 4.30 23.74
CA GLY A 33 3.43 5.11 24.33
C GLY A 33 2.32 4.27 25.00
N TYR A 34 2.55 2.98 25.27
CA TYR A 34 1.54 2.13 25.89
C TYR A 34 1.47 2.36 27.41
N SER A 35 0.29 2.76 27.89
CA SER A 35 -0.08 2.75 29.32
C SER A 35 -1.47 2.16 29.46
N ASP A 36 -1.69 1.32 30.48
CA ASP A 36 -3.01 0.82 30.85
C ASP A 36 -3.87 1.91 31.51
N ASP A 37 -3.24 2.98 32.04
CA ASP A 37 -3.90 4.09 32.73
C ASP A 37 -4.45 5.15 31.75
N CYS A 38 -3.95 5.18 30.51
CA CYS A 38 -4.40 6.09 29.47
C CYS A 38 -5.36 5.39 28.50
N TRP A 39 -6.63 5.79 28.51
CA TRP A 39 -7.67 5.29 27.60
C TRP A 39 -7.49 5.83 26.16
N GLU A 40 -6.49 5.32 25.43
CA GLU A 40 -6.22 5.64 24.01
C GLU A 40 -6.48 4.48 23.03
N ALA A 41 -7.08 3.37 23.49
CA ALA A 41 -7.21 2.17 22.69
C ALA A 41 -7.89 2.39 21.31
N PRO A 42 -8.98 3.19 21.18
CA PRO A 42 -9.57 3.49 19.87
C PRO A 42 -8.65 4.29 18.94
N GLN A 43 -7.95 5.30 19.46
CA GLN A 43 -7.04 6.15 18.69
C GLN A 43 -5.84 5.36 18.21
N ARG A 44 -5.25 4.52 19.08
CA ARG A 44 -4.19 3.59 18.73
C ARG A 44 -4.61 2.63 17.62
N ALA A 45 -5.78 2.01 17.76
CA ALA A 45 -6.31 1.11 16.74
C ALA A 45 -6.47 1.83 15.38
N ALA A 46 -6.92 3.09 15.40
CA ALA A 46 -7.04 3.91 14.19
C ALA A 46 -5.66 4.22 13.56
N ARG A 47 -4.65 4.58 14.35
CA ARG A 47 -3.27 4.83 13.87
C ARG A 47 -2.65 3.58 13.24
N LEU A 48 -2.76 2.42 13.91
CA LEU A 48 -2.29 1.14 13.38
C LEU A 48 -3.04 0.72 12.10
N ALA A 49 -4.36 0.93 12.05
CA ALA A 49 -5.15 0.67 10.85
C ALA A 49 -4.73 1.57 9.68
N ALA A 50 -4.40 2.84 9.95
CA ALA A 50 -3.88 3.76 8.95
C ALA A 50 -2.50 3.32 8.43
N ALA A 51 -1.59 2.88 9.32
CA ALA A 51 -0.29 2.33 8.94
C ALA A 51 -0.42 1.09 8.04
N VAL A 52 -1.28 0.13 8.42
CA VAL A 52 -1.58 -1.05 7.59
C VAL A 52 -2.15 -0.66 6.22
N LYS A 53 -3.04 0.34 6.16
CA LYS A 53 -3.60 0.83 4.89
C LYS A 53 -2.52 1.45 4.01
N ARG A 54 -1.58 2.22 4.57
CA ARG A 54 -0.45 2.83 3.85
C ARG A 54 0.49 1.76 3.30
N TYR A 55 0.87 0.79 4.12
CA TYR A 55 1.70 -0.34 3.71
C TYR A 55 1.05 -1.14 2.57
N LYS A 56 -0.21 -1.55 2.75
CA LYS A 56 -0.97 -2.24 1.70
C LYS A 56 -1.06 -1.45 0.40
N THR A 57 -1.25 -0.14 0.48
CA THR A 57 -1.28 0.70 -0.73
C THR A 57 0.08 0.70 -1.41
N SER A 58 1.17 0.86 -0.65
CA SER A 58 2.52 0.86 -1.21
C SER A 58 2.88 -0.48 -1.85
N GLU A 59 2.51 -1.61 -1.24
CA GLU A 59 2.76 -2.93 -1.84
C GLU A 59 1.99 -3.16 -3.14
N MET A 60 0.75 -2.66 -3.25
CA MET A 60 0.01 -2.71 -4.52
C MET A 60 0.69 -1.86 -5.60
N LEU A 61 1.17 -0.66 -5.27
CA LEU A 61 1.86 0.21 -6.21
C LEU A 61 3.23 -0.36 -6.62
N ARG A 62 3.96 -0.93 -5.66
CA ARG A 62 5.23 -1.62 -5.92
C ARG A 62 5.05 -2.76 -6.91
N PHE A 63 3.99 -3.55 -6.76
CA PHE A 63 3.65 -4.60 -7.72
C PHE A 63 3.38 -4.03 -9.13
N ILE A 64 2.53 -3.00 -9.24
CA ILE A 64 2.21 -2.37 -10.53
C ILE A 64 3.47 -1.83 -11.22
N PHE A 65 4.33 -1.12 -10.49
CA PHE A 65 5.59 -0.61 -11.04
C PHE A 65 6.57 -1.73 -11.43
N ALA A 66 6.63 -2.82 -10.68
CA ALA A 66 7.55 -3.92 -10.96
C ALA A 66 7.08 -4.83 -12.11
N THR A 67 5.80 -4.80 -12.47
CA THR A 67 5.20 -5.73 -13.44
C THR A 67 4.55 -4.97 -14.61
N VAL A 68 3.36 -4.44 -14.37
CA VAL A 68 2.47 -3.82 -15.37
C VAL A 68 3.10 -2.62 -16.08
N ALA A 69 3.93 -1.84 -15.38
CA ALA A 69 4.55 -0.63 -15.93
C ALA A 69 5.59 -0.88 -17.05
N TYR A 70 6.10 -2.10 -17.18
CA TYR A 70 7.07 -2.46 -18.22
C TYR A 70 6.39 -3.00 -19.48
N ASP A 71 5.42 -3.88 -19.30
CA ASP A 71 4.60 -4.50 -20.33
C ASP A 71 3.23 -4.78 -19.68
N PRO A 72 2.11 -4.22 -20.17
CA PRO A 72 1.96 -3.49 -21.43
C PRO A 72 2.29 -1.99 -21.40
N ASP A 73 2.83 -1.45 -20.31
CA ASP A 73 3.12 0.00 -20.16
C ASP A 73 1.89 0.90 -20.39
N PRO A 74 0.78 0.64 -19.66
CA PRO A 74 -0.43 1.44 -19.79
C PRO A 74 -0.20 2.87 -19.28
N ASP A 75 -1.03 3.80 -19.71
CA ASP A 75 -1.09 5.13 -19.13
C ASP A 75 -1.66 5.07 -17.70
N LEU A 76 -0.76 5.10 -16.71
CA LEU A 76 -1.05 4.97 -15.28
C LEU A 76 -1.63 6.25 -14.68
N THR A 77 -2.78 6.70 -15.19
CA THR A 77 -3.56 7.76 -14.54
C THR A 77 -4.06 7.31 -13.16
N PRO A 78 -4.42 8.24 -12.25
CA PRO A 78 -4.97 7.88 -10.94
C PRO A 78 -6.18 6.94 -11.03
N LEU A 79 -7.02 7.08 -12.05
CA LEU A 79 -8.17 6.21 -12.26
C LEU A 79 -7.77 4.83 -12.77
N ALA A 80 -6.82 4.74 -13.72
CA ALA A 80 -6.31 3.47 -14.22
C ALA A 80 -5.66 2.65 -13.09
N VAL A 81 -4.78 3.28 -12.30
CA VAL A 81 -4.14 2.65 -11.13
C VAL A 81 -5.20 2.18 -10.12
N LYS A 82 -6.19 3.02 -9.82
CA LYS A 82 -7.28 2.67 -8.91
C LYS A 82 -8.06 1.44 -9.37
N ARG A 83 -8.34 1.33 -10.67
CA ARG A 83 -9.04 0.20 -11.28
C ARG A 83 -8.17 -1.05 -11.30
N LEU A 84 -6.88 -0.93 -11.64
CA LEU A 84 -5.90 -2.02 -11.58
C LEU A 84 -5.77 -2.59 -10.16
N CYS A 85 -5.63 -1.73 -9.14
CA CYS A 85 -5.60 -2.18 -7.75
C CYS A 85 -6.85 -3.02 -7.41
N ARG A 86 -8.04 -2.54 -7.82
CA ARG A 86 -9.30 -3.25 -7.56
C ARG A 86 -9.34 -4.60 -8.28
N ALA A 87 -8.88 -4.67 -9.53
CA ALA A 87 -8.91 -5.89 -10.33
C ALA A 87 -7.88 -6.93 -9.86
N LEU A 88 -6.66 -6.49 -9.50
CA LEU A 88 -5.57 -7.36 -9.07
C LEU A 88 -5.71 -7.83 -7.62
N PHE A 89 -6.14 -6.95 -6.71
CA PHE A 89 -6.10 -7.20 -5.25
C PHE A 89 -7.47 -7.15 -4.57
N GLY A 90 -8.54 -6.85 -5.30
CA GLY A 90 -9.87 -6.62 -4.72
C GLY A 90 -9.93 -5.37 -3.84
N ARG A 91 -8.95 -4.45 -3.97
CA ARG A 91 -8.77 -3.28 -3.08
C ARG A 91 -8.39 -2.05 -3.88
N THR A 92 -8.80 -0.88 -3.42
CA THR A 92 -8.62 0.38 -4.17
C THR A 92 -7.35 1.14 -3.78
N GLY A 93 -6.82 0.92 -2.57
CA GLY A 93 -5.71 1.70 -2.02
C GLY A 93 -6.11 3.09 -1.53
N SER A 94 -5.12 3.88 -1.12
CA SER A 94 -5.30 5.26 -0.67
C SER A 94 -5.45 6.23 -1.83
N GLN A 95 -6.61 6.90 -1.94
CA GLN A 95 -6.86 7.91 -2.98
C GLN A 95 -5.82 9.05 -2.96
N TRP A 96 -5.49 9.55 -1.76
CA TRP A 96 -4.53 10.65 -1.61
C TRP A 96 -3.15 10.28 -2.18
N LEU A 97 -2.66 9.08 -1.84
CA LEU A 97 -1.34 8.61 -2.30
C LEU A 97 -1.33 8.35 -3.81
N ILE A 98 -2.41 7.76 -4.35
CA ILE A 98 -2.54 7.52 -5.80
C ILE A 98 -2.55 8.83 -6.57
N VAL A 99 -3.29 9.85 -6.09
CA VAL A 99 -3.32 11.16 -6.75
C VAL A 99 -1.98 11.89 -6.60
N GLU A 100 -1.30 11.77 -5.47
CA GLU A 100 0.00 12.38 -5.27
C GLU A 100 1.06 11.82 -6.23
N ILE A 101 1.05 10.50 -6.48
CA ILE A 101 2.06 9.82 -7.31
C ILE A 101 1.75 9.95 -8.81
N PHE A 102 0.49 9.76 -9.20
CA PHE A 102 0.08 9.62 -10.61
C PHE A 102 -0.70 10.83 -11.16
N GLY A 103 -1.02 11.79 -10.29
CA GLY A 103 -1.74 12.99 -10.67
C GLY A 103 -0.88 13.94 -11.49
N GLU A 104 -1.43 14.42 -12.60
CA GLU A 104 -0.78 15.41 -13.45
C GLU A 104 -1.65 16.67 -13.49
N LYS A 105 -1.07 17.83 -13.17
CA LYS A 105 -1.78 19.11 -13.22
C LYS A 105 -2.12 19.46 -14.67
N GLY A 106 -3.38 19.78 -14.93
CA GLY A 106 -3.82 20.23 -16.26
C GLY A 106 -4.07 19.09 -17.26
N ARG A 107 -4.03 17.82 -16.86
CA ARG A 107 -4.38 16.70 -17.73
C ARG A 107 -5.85 16.80 -18.16
N GLN A 108 -6.07 17.13 -19.43
CA GLN A 108 -7.41 17.19 -20.05
C GLN A 108 -7.77 15.88 -20.77
N HIS A 109 -6.78 15.08 -21.16
CA HIS A 109 -6.98 13.82 -21.87
C HIS A 109 -7.49 12.71 -20.92
N ARG A 110 -8.47 11.92 -21.40
CA ARG A 110 -8.92 10.70 -20.72
C ARG A 110 -8.16 9.51 -21.28
N SER A 111 -7.53 8.76 -20.38
CA SER A 111 -6.81 7.53 -20.71
C SER A 111 -7.76 6.40 -21.11
N ASP A 112 -7.54 5.83 -22.30
CA ASP A 112 -8.25 4.63 -22.78
C ASP A 112 -7.90 3.39 -21.92
N ASP A 113 -6.70 3.35 -21.34
CA ASP A 113 -6.24 2.27 -20.46
C ASP A 113 -6.99 2.24 -19.12
N SER A 114 -7.73 3.31 -18.80
CA SER A 114 -8.63 3.28 -17.67
C SER A 114 -9.89 2.44 -17.95
N ASN A 115 -10.25 2.17 -19.20
CA ASN A 115 -11.47 1.42 -19.58
C ASN A 115 -11.53 0.05 -18.86
N PRO A 116 -12.69 -0.37 -18.30
CA PRO A 116 -12.79 -1.62 -17.56
C PRO A 116 -12.30 -2.86 -18.31
N GLU A 117 -12.53 -2.95 -19.62
CA GLU A 117 -12.08 -4.09 -20.43
C GLU A 117 -10.55 -4.12 -20.58
N ALA A 118 -9.92 -2.96 -20.80
CA ALA A 118 -8.47 -2.84 -20.87
C ALA A 118 -7.82 -3.23 -19.54
N VAL A 119 -8.36 -2.71 -18.43
CA VAL A 119 -7.92 -3.04 -17.07
C VAL A 119 -8.05 -4.54 -16.80
N GLU A 120 -9.17 -5.16 -17.16
CA GLU A 120 -9.41 -6.58 -16.92
C GLU A 120 -8.44 -7.45 -17.73
N LYS A 121 -8.17 -7.08 -18.99
CA LYS A 121 -7.20 -7.79 -19.83
C LYS A 121 -5.80 -7.78 -19.20
N ILE A 122 -5.36 -6.65 -18.65
CA ILE A 122 -4.09 -6.54 -17.91
C ILE A 122 -4.15 -7.38 -16.64
N ALA A 123 -5.21 -7.22 -15.84
CA ALA A 123 -5.34 -7.88 -14.56
C ALA A 123 -5.40 -9.41 -14.70
N ALA A 124 -6.03 -9.93 -15.74
CA ALA A 124 -6.08 -11.35 -16.04
C ALA A 124 -4.68 -11.96 -16.23
N ARG A 125 -3.75 -11.23 -16.86
CA ARG A 125 -2.37 -11.68 -17.10
C ARG A 125 -1.56 -11.83 -15.82
N TYR A 126 -1.77 -10.95 -14.85
CA TYR A 126 -0.95 -10.87 -13.63
C TYR A 126 -1.68 -11.34 -12.36
N ARG A 127 -2.87 -11.93 -12.50
CA ARG A 127 -3.74 -12.27 -11.36
C ARG A 127 -3.08 -13.26 -10.42
N HIS A 128 -2.36 -14.23 -10.98
CA HIS A 128 -1.69 -15.25 -10.19
C HIS A 128 -0.54 -14.65 -9.37
N GLU A 129 0.35 -13.90 -10.01
CA GLU A 129 1.47 -13.22 -9.35
C GLU A 129 0.99 -12.19 -8.33
N ALA A 130 -0.08 -11.44 -8.64
CA ALA A 130 -0.70 -10.51 -7.71
C ALA A 130 -1.25 -11.24 -6.48
N GLY A 131 -1.84 -12.41 -6.66
CA GLY A 131 -2.30 -13.26 -5.56
C GLY A 131 -1.16 -13.71 -4.64
N LEU A 132 -0.03 -14.15 -5.21
CA LEU A 132 1.16 -14.53 -4.46
C LEU A 132 1.76 -13.35 -3.70
N HIS A 133 1.94 -12.21 -4.38
CA HIS A 133 2.44 -10.96 -3.79
C HIS A 133 1.55 -10.49 -2.64
N TRP A 134 0.23 -10.55 -2.83
CA TRP A 134 -0.74 -10.14 -1.81
C TRP A 134 -0.77 -11.07 -0.61
N SER A 135 -0.66 -12.39 -0.83
CA SER A 135 -0.52 -13.37 0.25
C SER A 135 0.71 -13.08 1.10
N ALA A 136 1.87 -12.85 0.47
CA ALA A 136 3.11 -12.47 1.16
C ALA A 136 2.96 -11.15 1.95
N THR A 137 2.33 -10.14 1.35
CA THR A 137 2.03 -8.85 2.01
C THR A 137 1.19 -9.05 3.27
N LEU A 138 0.18 -9.92 3.24
CA LEU A 138 -0.67 -10.20 4.39
C LEU A 138 0.08 -10.98 5.48
N ALA A 139 0.92 -11.94 5.09
CA ALA A 139 1.77 -12.66 6.02
C ALA A 139 2.75 -11.72 6.75
N GLU A 140 3.29 -10.74 6.04
CA GLU A 140 4.17 -9.70 6.59
C GLU A 140 3.48 -8.88 7.69
N ILE A 141 2.26 -8.42 7.40
CA ILE A 141 1.45 -7.67 8.36
C ILE A 141 1.16 -8.50 9.61
N GLU A 142 0.82 -9.77 9.44
CA GLU A 142 0.58 -10.67 10.57
C GLU A 142 1.86 -10.92 11.38
N ARG A 143 3.03 -11.01 10.74
CA ARG A 143 4.31 -11.09 11.46
C ARG A 143 4.53 -9.85 12.32
N VAL A 144 4.38 -8.65 11.77
CA VAL A 144 4.55 -7.38 12.52
C VAL A 144 3.57 -7.29 13.69
N LYS A 145 2.30 -7.65 13.48
CA LYS A 145 1.30 -7.68 14.56
C LYS A 145 1.68 -8.65 15.68
N ARG A 146 2.21 -9.83 15.37
CA ARG A 146 2.67 -10.79 16.39
C ARG A 146 3.82 -10.23 17.22
N ILE A 147 4.79 -9.58 16.58
CA ILE A 147 5.92 -8.91 17.27
C ILE A 147 5.37 -7.84 18.23
N TYR A 148 4.45 -7.00 17.74
CA TYR A 148 3.79 -5.99 18.56
C TYR A 148 3.07 -6.60 19.76
N GLN A 149 2.23 -7.62 19.56
CA GLN A 149 1.50 -8.28 20.65
C GLN A 149 2.44 -8.93 21.67
N ALA A 150 3.56 -9.53 21.23
CA ALA A 150 4.55 -10.10 22.13
C ALA A 150 5.20 -9.01 23.01
N LYS A 151 5.53 -7.85 22.44
CA LYS A 151 6.09 -6.72 23.18
C LYS A 151 5.11 -6.12 24.20
N ILE A 152 3.84 -5.94 23.83
CA ILE A 152 2.79 -5.49 24.78
C ILE A 152 2.63 -6.49 25.94
N LYS A 153 2.69 -7.79 25.67
CA LYS A 153 2.62 -8.81 26.73
C LYS A 153 3.84 -8.78 27.65
N ALA A 154 5.04 -8.52 27.12
CA ALA A 154 6.25 -8.39 27.91
C ALA A 154 6.20 -7.15 28.80
N SER A 155 5.80 -5.99 28.27
CA SER A 155 5.72 -4.74 29.04
C SER A 155 4.74 -4.81 30.22
N ARG A 156 3.71 -5.67 30.14
CA ARG A 156 2.78 -5.93 31.25
C ARG A 156 3.36 -6.83 32.35
N LYS A 157 4.36 -7.65 32.04
CA LYS A 157 5.00 -8.54 33.01
C LYS A 157 6.13 -7.87 33.78
N ASP A 158 6.75 -6.84 33.21
CA ASP A 158 7.84 -6.09 33.83
C ASP A 158 7.34 -4.96 34.76
N GLY A 159 6.02 -4.71 34.80
CA GLY A 159 5.37 -3.68 35.63
C GLY A 159 4.64 -4.22 36.87
N ASP A 160 4.84 -5.49 37.21
CA ASP A 160 4.31 -6.21 38.38
C ASP A 160 5.50 -6.64 39.27
#